data_AF-A0A3N9P9K0-F1
#
_entry.id   AF-A0A3N9P9K0-F1
#
_cell.length_a   1.000
_cell.length_b   1.000
_cell.length_c   1.000
_cell.angle_alpha   90.00
_cell.angle_beta   90.00
_cell.angle_gamma   90.00
#
_symmetry.space_group_name_H-M   'P 1'
#
loop_
_entity.id
_entity.type
_entity.pdbx_description
1 polymer ?
#
loop_
_entity_poly.entity_id
_entity_poly.type
_entity_poly.pdbx_seq_one_letter_code
_entity_poly.pdbx_strand_id
1 'polypeptide(L)'
;MRNSNSPAKENIVLFPKTLDYYQIQLTVMLESERYGEAIGLLRFLLQCQGQEERHYEEWQSLLDWLEAAFPYASEGEYVGESPAHEEDMGAQEMARQMAKAKLQEDADYANKLLRRVMDEPLSEATLLALEQLSFFEGEEVDYALTDWVQKAGIHPILQFRTLQTLRRRGVQGAVELKRGSENVVVEIEQVPLQNDDFPPQVAQVLERVAEQTETHEPTLYYFAQELWGQFMMSIYGSEAYYSILTGEDGVLDLWAGALHQTVSETLNGTRNEEETRTMYGITESMRFPFEQAYRMLNSFAGRPL
;
A
#
# COMPACT_ATOMS: atom_id res chain seq x y z
N MET A 1 -15.84 41.48 -23.27
CA MET A 1 -14.50 41.48 -22.67
C MET A 1 -14.05 40.04 -22.52
N ARG A 2 -12.96 39.70 -23.24
CA ARG A 2 -11.96 38.61 -23.11
C ARG A 2 -12.36 37.14 -22.79
N ASN A 3 -11.98 36.30 -23.76
CA ASN A 3 -11.78 34.83 -23.80
C ASN A 3 -11.06 34.18 -22.60
N SER A 4 -11.29 32.88 -22.36
CA SER A 4 -10.33 31.77 -22.68
C SER A 4 -10.91 30.35 -22.43
N ASN A 5 -10.49 29.42 -23.31
CA ASN A 5 -10.84 28.01 -23.57
C ASN A 5 -10.81 26.97 -22.42
N SER A 6 -11.52 25.84 -22.62
CA SER A 6 -10.90 24.49 -22.67
C SER A 6 -11.77 23.49 -23.47
N PRO A 7 -11.30 22.99 -24.64
CA PRO A 7 -11.99 22.01 -25.47
C PRO A 7 -11.37 20.60 -25.30
N ALA A 8 -11.61 19.95 -24.16
CA ALA A 8 -10.97 18.65 -23.85
C ALA A 8 -11.87 17.65 -23.11
N LYS A 9 -13.20 17.71 -23.28
CA LYS A 9 -14.15 16.78 -22.62
C LYS A 9 -14.79 15.73 -23.54
N GLU A 10 -14.41 15.66 -24.81
CA GLU A 10 -15.07 14.75 -25.75
C GLU A 10 -14.01 14.06 -26.63
N ASN A 11 -14.02 12.72 -26.62
CA ASN A 11 -13.25 11.76 -27.44
C ASN A 11 -12.15 10.97 -26.73
N ILE A 12 -12.50 10.24 -25.66
CA ILE A 12 -11.67 9.11 -25.19
C ILE A 12 -12.20 7.84 -25.88
N VAL A 13 -11.39 7.27 -26.78
CA VAL A 13 -11.67 5.97 -27.44
C VAL A 13 -10.88 4.89 -26.71
N LEU A 14 -11.57 3.92 -26.12
CA LEU A 14 -10.94 2.79 -25.44
C LEU A 14 -10.62 1.68 -26.45
N PHE A 15 -9.36 1.27 -26.50
CA PHE A 15 -8.95 0.12 -27.29
C PHE A 15 -9.43 -1.18 -26.63
N PRO A 16 -9.72 -2.26 -27.39
CA PRO A 16 -10.30 -3.50 -26.85
C PRO A 16 -9.50 -4.11 -25.68
N LYS A 17 -8.15 -4.07 -25.74
CA LYS A 17 -7.30 -4.57 -24.64
C LYS A 17 -7.41 -3.72 -23.36
N THR A 18 -7.68 -2.44 -23.51
CA THR A 18 -7.91 -1.50 -22.39
C THR A 18 -9.29 -1.73 -21.78
N LEU A 19 -10.25 -2.20 -22.58
CA LEU A 19 -11.57 -2.57 -22.10
C LEU A 19 -11.52 -3.83 -21.22
N ASP A 20 -10.86 -4.89 -21.71
CA ASP A 20 -10.67 -6.14 -20.96
C ASP A 20 -10.02 -5.86 -19.60
N TYR A 21 -9.04 -4.94 -19.59
CA TYR A 21 -8.38 -4.48 -18.38
C TYR A 21 -9.35 -3.85 -17.37
N TYR A 22 -10.20 -2.91 -17.79
CA TYR A 22 -11.15 -2.27 -16.88
C TYR A 22 -12.23 -3.22 -16.38
N GLN A 23 -12.64 -4.22 -17.16
CA GLN A 23 -13.59 -5.25 -16.72
C GLN A 23 -13.00 -6.15 -15.62
N ILE A 24 -11.71 -6.49 -15.73
CA ILE A 24 -11.00 -7.23 -14.67
C ILE A 24 -10.88 -6.37 -13.41
N GLN A 25 -10.48 -5.11 -13.55
CA GLN A 25 -10.37 -4.18 -12.41
C GLN A 25 -11.71 -3.96 -11.70
N LEU A 26 -12.79 -3.79 -12.47
CA LEU A 26 -14.14 -3.68 -11.92
C LEU A 26 -14.52 -4.92 -11.11
N THR A 27 -14.18 -6.11 -11.59
CA THR A 27 -14.44 -7.36 -10.88
C THR A 27 -13.68 -7.42 -9.56
N VAL A 28 -12.39 -7.10 -9.57
CA VAL A 28 -11.54 -7.08 -8.37
C VAL A 28 -12.04 -6.06 -7.34
N MET A 29 -12.46 -4.87 -7.79
CA MET A 29 -13.01 -3.82 -6.92
C MET A 29 -14.32 -4.27 -6.26
N LEU A 30 -15.19 -4.97 -6.98
CA LEU A 30 -16.43 -5.52 -6.44
C LEU A 30 -16.18 -6.66 -5.44
N GLU A 31 -15.25 -7.56 -5.74
CA GLU A 31 -14.87 -8.66 -4.85
C GLU A 31 -14.17 -8.17 -3.57
N SER A 32 -13.46 -7.05 -3.65
CA SER A 32 -12.73 -6.44 -2.53
C SER A 32 -13.55 -5.36 -1.81
N GLU A 33 -14.86 -5.28 -2.07
CA GLU A 33 -15.80 -4.32 -1.47
C GLU A 33 -15.43 -2.82 -1.66
N ARG A 34 -14.59 -2.51 -2.65
CA ARG A 34 -14.15 -1.15 -3.01
C ARG A 34 -15.17 -0.44 -3.91
N TYR A 35 -16.39 -0.29 -3.41
CA TYR A 35 -17.53 0.16 -4.22
C TYR A 35 -17.42 1.60 -4.74
N GLY A 36 -16.78 2.52 -3.99
CA GLY A 36 -16.57 3.90 -4.44
C GLY A 36 -15.65 3.99 -5.66
N GLU A 37 -14.61 3.17 -5.69
CA GLU A 37 -13.69 3.09 -6.83
C GLU A 37 -14.35 2.41 -8.04
N ALA A 38 -15.18 1.39 -7.79
CA ALA A 38 -16.00 0.77 -8.84
C ALA A 38 -16.99 1.77 -9.46
N ILE A 39 -17.64 2.61 -8.65
CA ILE A 39 -18.54 3.68 -9.12
C ILE A 39 -17.78 4.71 -9.97
N GLY A 40 -16.61 5.16 -9.50
CA GLY A 40 -15.75 6.09 -10.25
C GLY A 40 -15.32 5.53 -11.60
N LEU A 41 -14.91 4.27 -11.63
CA LEU A 41 -14.50 3.58 -12.86
C LEU A 41 -15.68 3.40 -13.84
N LEU A 42 -16.87 3.01 -13.35
CA LEU A 42 -18.06 2.87 -14.19
C LEU A 42 -18.48 4.22 -14.82
N ARG A 43 -18.45 5.31 -14.04
CA ARG A 43 -18.71 6.66 -14.55
C ARG A 43 -17.72 7.08 -15.63
N PHE A 44 -16.44 6.72 -15.48
CA PHE A 44 -15.42 6.95 -16.49
C PHE A 44 -15.66 6.12 -17.77
N LEU A 45 -16.00 4.84 -17.63
CA LEU A 45 -16.29 3.95 -18.77
C LEU A 45 -17.50 4.43 -19.58
N LEU A 46 -18.53 4.94 -18.93
CA LEU A 46 -19.73 5.50 -19.56
C LEU A 46 -19.44 6.79 -20.36
N GLN A 47 -18.36 7.51 -20.05
CA GLN A 47 -17.92 8.71 -20.80
C GLN A 47 -17.06 8.37 -22.02
N CYS A 48 -16.52 7.14 -22.10
CA CYS A 48 -15.71 6.70 -23.23
C CYS A 48 -16.59 6.38 -24.44
N GLN A 49 -16.10 6.60 -25.66
CA GLN A 49 -16.81 6.33 -26.91
C GLN A 49 -16.23 5.09 -27.62
N GLY A 50 -17.04 4.46 -28.49
CA GLY A 50 -16.60 3.38 -29.38
C GLY A 50 -16.76 1.96 -28.86
N GLN A 51 -17.56 1.76 -27.79
CA GLN A 51 -17.89 0.42 -27.27
C GLN A 51 -19.23 -0.09 -27.82
N GLU A 52 -19.48 -1.38 -27.69
CA GLU A 52 -20.78 -1.98 -28.05
C GLU A 52 -21.89 -1.49 -27.13
N GLU A 53 -23.08 -1.23 -27.68
CA GLU A 53 -24.24 -0.67 -26.96
C GLU A 53 -24.64 -1.50 -25.73
N ARG A 54 -24.45 -2.82 -25.81
CA ARG A 54 -24.66 -3.76 -24.71
C ARG A 54 -23.76 -3.48 -23.49
N HIS A 55 -22.51 -3.06 -23.69
CA HIS A 55 -21.60 -2.78 -22.57
C HIS A 55 -22.01 -1.54 -21.80
N TYR A 56 -22.51 -0.50 -22.48
CA TYR A 56 -23.05 0.69 -21.83
C TYR A 56 -24.29 0.35 -20.99
N GLU A 57 -25.20 -0.50 -21.50
CA GLU A 57 -26.37 -0.96 -20.76
C GLU A 57 -25.99 -1.75 -19.50
N GLU A 58 -25.01 -2.66 -19.61
CA GLU A 58 -24.51 -3.47 -18.49
C GLU A 58 -23.84 -2.58 -17.43
N TRP A 59 -22.99 -1.62 -17.82
CA TRP A 59 -22.33 -0.71 -16.89
C TRP A 59 -23.28 0.29 -16.24
N GLN A 60 -24.24 0.84 -16.98
CA GLN A 60 -25.24 1.74 -16.41
C GLN A 60 -26.12 1.01 -15.40
N SER A 61 -26.55 -0.23 -15.71
CA SER A 61 -27.36 -1.03 -14.80
C SER A 61 -26.61 -1.38 -13.51
N LEU A 62 -25.31 -1.67 -13.62
CA LEU A 62 -24.46 -1.96 -12.47
C LEU A 62 -24.16 -0.71 -11.64
N LEU A 63 -23.93 0.43 -12.30
CA LEU A 63 -23.74 1.72 -11.64
C LEU A 63 -25.00 2.12 -10.87
N ASP A 64 -26.17 2.06 -11.51
CA ASP A 64 -27.45 2.37 -10.88
C ASP A 64 -27.72 1.47 -9.67
N TRP A 65 -27.38 0.17 -9.76
CA TRP A 65 -27.50 -0.76 -8.66
C TRP A 65 -26.55 -0.41 -7.50
N LEU A 66 -25.28 -0.10 -7.79
CA LEU A 66 -24.29 0.28 -6.78
C LEU A 66 -24.66 1.58 -6.08
N GLU A 67 -25.12 2.59 -6.80
CA GLU A 67 -25.52 3.87 -6.23
C GLU A 67 -26.79 3.75 -5.37
N ALA A 68 -27.73 2.88 -5.76
CA ALA A 68 -28.92 2.60 -4.96
C ALA A 68 -28.63 1.75 -3.71
N ALA A 69 -27.71 0.78 -3.82
CA ALA A 69 -27.34 -0.12 -2.73
C ALA A 69 -26.36 0.51 -1.74
N PHE A 70 -25.49 1.41 -2.20
CA PHE A 70 -24.40 2.03 -1.42
C PHE A 70 -24.33 3.56 -1.63
N PRO A 71 -25.32 4.34 -1.14
CA PRO A 71 -25.37 5.79 -1.38
C PRO A 71 -24.12 6.55 -0.90
N TYR A 72 -23.50 6.10 0.19
CA TYR A 72 -22.30 6.70 0.79
C TYR A 72 -21.05 6.62 -0.10
N ALA A 73 -21.02 5.70 -1.07
CA ALA A 73 -19.89 5.53 -1.99
C ALA A 73 -19.93 6.48 -3.20
N SER A 74 -21.01 7.25 -3.36
CA SER A 74 -21.27 8.12 -4.51
C SER A 74 -20.92 9.61 -4.30
N GLU A 75 -20.60 10.01 -3.07
CA GLU A 75 -20.37 11.42 -2.68
C GLU A 75 -18.91 11.89 -2.86
N GLY A 76 -17.98 11.01 -3.24
CA GLY A 76 -16.57 11.35 -3.50
C GLY A 76 -16.32 11.73 -4.97
N GLU A 77 -16.48 13.01 -5.33
CA GLU A 77 -16.06 13.52 -6.65
C GLU A 77 -14.53 13.61 -6.76
N TYR A 78 -13.95 12.89 -7.73
CA TYR A 78 -12.55 13.00 -8.13
C TYR A 78 -12.23 14.40 -8.69
N VAL A 79 -11.63 15.25 -7.85
CA VAL A 79 -10.78 16.37 -8.29
C VAL A 79 -9.37 16.08 -7.78
N GLY A 80 -8.39 16.14 -8.68
CA GLY A 80 -7.01 15.68 -8.49
C GLY A 80 -6.18 16.45 -7.46
N GLU A 81 -6.58 16.38 -6.20
CA GLU A 81 -5.76 16.54 -5.01
C GLU A 81 -6.17 15.39 -4.07
N SER A 82 -5.23 14.53 -3.70
CA SER A 82 -5.47 13.36 -2.83
C SER A 82 -6.25 13.79 -1.57
N PRO A 83 -7.54 13.40 -1.40
CA PRO A 83 -8.34 13.78 -0.25
C PRO A 83 -8.23 12.74 0.88
N ALA A 84 -7.11 12.02 0.96
CA ALA A 84 -6.87 10.97 1.95
C ALA A 84 -6.89 11.48 3.41
N HIS A 85 -6.96 12.80 3.66
CA HIS A 85 -6.92 13.35 5.01
C HIS A 85 -8.29 13.72 5.60
N GLU A 86 -9.34 13.98 4.83
CA GLU A 86 -10.64 14.42 5.38
C GLU A 86 -11.65 13.27 5.54
N GLU A 87 -11.69 12.30 4.62
CA GLU A 87 -12.55 11.11 4.75
C GLU A 87 -12.02 10.12 5.82
N ASP A 88 -10.69 10.00 5.95
CA ASP A 88 -10.02 9.12 6.93
C ASP A 88 -10.29 9.56 8.38
N MET A 89 -10.41 10.88 8.63
CA MET A 89 -10.77 11.41 9.96
C MET A 89 -12.16 10.96 10.43
N GLY A 90 -13.15 10.89 9.52
CA GLY A 90 -14.50 10.43 9.83
C GLY A 90 -14.58 8.93 10.10
N ALA A 91 -13.86 8.14 9.29
CA ALA A 91 -13.77 6.69 9.45
C ALA A 91 -13.07 6.29 10.75
N GLN A 92 -11.94 6.94 11.09
CA GLN A 92 -11.19 6.68 12.32
C GLN A 92 -11.98 7.01 13.57
N GLU A 93 -12.73 8.13 13.58
CA GLU A 93 -13.57 8.49 14.72
C GLU A 93 -14.75 7.52 14.89
N MET A 94 -15.35 7.03 13.80
CA MET A 94 -16.35 5.96 13.85
C MET A 94 -15.76 4.65 14.38
N ALA A 95 -14.59 4.23 13.89
CA ALA A 95 -13.89 3.03 14.36
C ALA A 95 -13.56 3.13 15.85
N ARG A 96 -13.12 4.29 16.31
CA ARG A 96 -12.88 4.59 17.73
C ARG A 96 -14.15 4.46 18.57
N GLN A 97 -15.27 5.01 18.10
CA GLN A 97 -16.55 4.90 18.81
C GLN A 97 -17.04 3.45 18.89
N MET A 98 -16.92 2.68 17.81
CA MET A 98 -17.27 1.25 17.80
C MET A 98 -16.39 0.42 18.74
N ALA A 99 -15.08 0.68 18.75
CA ALA A 99 -14.15 0.00 19.66
C ALA A 99 -14.49 0.30 21.13
N LYS A 100 -14.79 1.56 21.46
CA LYS A 100 -15.22 1.97 22.80
C LYS A 100 -16.56 1.35 23.20
N ALA A 101 -17.53 1.28 22.29
CA ALA A 101 -18.83 0.65 22.55
C ALA A 101 -18.66 -0.84 22.87
N LYS A 102 -17.84 -1.57 22.10
CA LYS A 102 -17.55 -2.98 22.35
C LYS A 102 -16.83 -3.23 23.68
N LEU A 103 -15.94 -2.33 24.10
CA LEU A 103 -15.30 -2.43 25.41
C LEU A 103 -16.30 -2.23 26.57
N GLN A 104 -17.30 -1.35 26.41
CA GLN A 104 -18.36 -1.18 27.42
C GLN A 104 -19.26 -2.42 27.52
N GLU A 105 -19.46 -3.13 26.41
CA GLU A 105 -20.23 -4.37 26.36
C GLU A 105 -19.43 -5.59 26.87
N ASP A 106 -18.12 -5.62 26.62
CA ASP A 106 -17.24 -6.74 26.93
C ASP A 106 -15.89 -6.26 27.51
N ALA A 107 -15.75 -6.36 28.83
CA ALA A 107 -14.55 -5.99 29.55
C ALA A 107 -13.31 -6.82 29.16
N ASP A 108 -13.48 -8.00 28.55
CA ASP A 108 -12.39 -8.88 28.09
C ASP A 108 -12.05 -8.65 26.60
N TYR A 109 -12.68 -7.67 25.95
CA TYR A 109 -12.52 -7.43 24.51
C TYR A 109 -11.07 -7.14 24.12
N ALA A 110 -10.34 -6.35 24.91
CA ALA A 110 -8.93 -6.04 24.67
C ALA A 110 -8.05 -7.31 24.66
N ASN A 111 -8.29 -8.24 25.59
CA ASN A 111 -7.55 -9.50 25.65
C ASN A 111 -7.83 -10.40 24.44
N LYS A 112 -9.07 -10.39 23.93
CA LYS A 112 -9.42 -11.13 22.71
C LYS A 112 -8.68 -10.58 21.48
N LEU A 113 -8.58 -9.25 21.37
CA LEU A 113 -7.81 -8.61 20.30
C LEU A 113 -6.32 -8.91 20.43
N LEU A 114 -5.76 -8.85 21.65
CA LEU A 114 -4.37 -9.23 21.90
C LEU A 114 -4.09 -10.67 21.48
N ARG A 115 -4.93 -11.64 21.90
CA ARG A 115 -4.77 -13.04 21.48
C ARG A 115 -4.82 -13.21 19.97
N ARG A 116 -5.75 -12.53 19.29
CA ARG A 116 -5.82 -12.54 17.83
C ARG A 116 -4.50 -12.07 17.21
N VAL A 117 -3.98 -10.93 17.64
CA VAL A 117 -2.70 -10.40 17.13
C VAL A 117 -1.53 -11.34 17.42
N MET A 118 -1.51 -11.97 18.61
CA MET A 118 -0.37 -12.74 19.08
C MET A 118 -0.33 -14.19 18.59
N ASP A 119 -1.49 -14.79 18.35
CA ASP A 119 -1.63 -16.22 18.08
C ASP A 119 -1.99 -16.52 16.60
N GLU A 120 -2.51 -15.55 15.85
CA GLU A 120 -2.90 -15.71 14.44
C GLU A 120 -1.82 -15.18 13.48
N PRO A 121 -1.69 -15.76 12.26
CA PRO A 121 -0.78 -15.25 11.24
C PRO A 121 -1.22 -13.87 10.71
N LEU A 122 -0.30 -13.17 10.03
CA LEU A 122 -0.60 -11.92 9.34
C LEU A 122 -1.83 -12.09 8.44
N SER A 123 -2.85 -11.31 8.74
CA SER A 123 -4.13 -11.27 8.04
C SER A 123 -4.82 -9.93 8.28
N GLU A 124 -5.80 -9.59 7.46
CA GLU A 124 -6.63 -8.40 7.67
C GLU A 124 -7.25 -8.36 9.08
N ALA A 125 -7.69 -9.52 9.60
CA ALA A 125 -8.24 -9.63 10.94
C ALA A 125 -7.24 -9.23 12.04
N THR A 126 -5.96 -9.60 11.89
CA THR A 126 -4.90 -9.17 12.82
C THR A 126 -4.57 -7.69 12.70
N LEU A 127 -4.62 -7.12 11.49
CA LEU A 127 -4.38 -5.70 11.26
C LEU A 127 -5.50 -4.84 11.84
N LEU A 128 -6.75 -5.23 11.60
CA LEU A 128 -7.92 -4.58 12.18
C LEU A 128 -7.91 -4.66 13.72
N ALA A 129 -7.43 -5.78 14.29
CA ALA A 129 -7.27 -5.90 15.74
C ALA A 129 -6.22 -4.90 16.28
N LEU A 130 -5.09 -4.72 15.59
CA LEU A 130 -4.06 -3.73 15.94
C LEU A 130 -4.58 -2.28 15.83
N GLU A 131 -5.39 -1.99 14.82
CA GLU A 131 -6.04 -0.69 14.65
C GLU A 131 -6.97 -0.41 15.83
N GLN A 132 -7.84 -1.36 16.17
CA GLN A 132 -8.74 -1.22 17.31
C GLN A 132 -7.98 -1.06 18.62
N LEU A 133 -6.93 -1.87 18.85
CA LEU A 133 -6.07 -1.78 20.03
C LEU A 133 -5.43 -0.39 20.19
N SER A 134 -5.23 0.38 19.12
CA SER A 134 -4.70 1.74 19.21
C SER A 134 -5.60 2.72 19.97
N PHE A 135 -6.91 2.42 20.08
CA PHE A 135 -7.90 3.27 20.74
C PHE A 135 -8.13 2.96 22.22
N PHE A 136 -7.56 1.86 22.74
CA PHE A 136 -7.75 1.46 24.14
C PHE A 136 -6.85 2.27 25.07
N GLU A 137 -7.31 2.50 26.29
CA GLU A 137 -6.53 3.15 27.34
C GLU A 137 -5.98 2.10 28.32
N GLY A 138 -4.83 2.37 28.91
CA GLY A 138 -4.19 1.50 29.92
C GLY A 138 -2.92 0.80 29.42
N GLU A 139 -1.98 0.61 30.34
CA GLU A 139 -0.62 0.15 30.06
C GLU A 139 -0.52 -1.37 29.79
N GLU A 140 -1.54 -2.17 30.14
CA GLU A 140 -1.51 -3.63 29.99
C GLU A 140 -1.31 -4.06 28.52
N VAL A 141 -2.00 -3.38 27.60
CA VAL A 141 -1.84 -3.58 26.15
C VAL A 141 -0.44 -3.18 25.69
N ASP A 142 0.11 -2.10 26.25
CA ASP A 142 1.44 -1.60 25.89
C ASP A 142 2.52 -2.61 26.28
N TYR A 143 2.49 -3.10 27.52
CA TYR A 143 3.43 -4.13 28.00
C TYR A 143 3.31 -5.41 27.18
N ALA A 144 2.08 -5.85 26.90
CA ALA A 144 1.83 -7.09 26.17
C ALA A 144 2.35 -7.01 24.72
N LEU A 145 2.06 -5.92 24.00
CA LEU A 145 2.54 -5.71 22.63
C LEU A 145 4.06 -5.49 22.58
N THR A 146 4.63 -4.77 23.55
CA THR A 146 6.09 -4.51 23.62
C THR A 146 6.88 -5.78 23.90
N ASP A 147 6.43 -6.65 24.82
CA ASP A 147 7.07 -7.96 25.04
C ASP A 147 6.91 -8.86 23.82
N TRP A 148 5.70 -8.89 23.23
CA TRP A 148 5.43 -9.78 22.12
C TRP A 148 6.21 -9.41 20.87
N VAL A 149 6.25 -8.13 20.46
CA VAL A 149 6.86 -7.71 19.19
C VAL A 149 8.34 -8.11 19.06
N GLN A 150 9.04 -8.29 20.18
CA GLN A 150 10.45 -8.67 20.27
C GLN A 150 10.68 -10.19 20.14
N LYS A 151 9.62 -11.01 20.14
CA LYS A 151 9.74 -12.47 20.00
C LYS A 151 10.18 -12.87 18.60
N ALA A 152 10.95 -13.97 18.52
CA ALA A 152 11.37 -14.54 17.25
C ALA A 152 10.19 -15.17 16.50
N GLY A 153 10.25 -15.15 15.17
CA GLY A 153 9.26 -15.82 14.30
C GLY A 153 8.02 -14.98 13.98
N ILE A 154 7.94 -13.74 14.46
CA ILE A 154 6.86 -12.81 14.09
C ILE A 154 7.13 -12.26 12.68
N HIS A 155 6.07 -12.19 11.88
CA HIS A 155 6.14 -11.65 10.53
C HIS A 155 6.59 -10.16 10.56
N PRO A 156 7.57 -9.73 9.74
CA PRO A 156 8.11 -8.36 9.82
C PRO A 156 7.09 -7.23 9.66
N ILE A 157 6.13 -7.38 8.75
CA ILE A 157 5.01 -6.43 8.57
C ILE A 157 4.16 -6.35 9.85
N LEU A 158 3.86 -7.49 10.47
CA LEU A 158 3.06 -7.53 11.68
C LEU A 158 3.82 -6.89 12.86
N GLN A 159 5.14 -7.10 12.94
CA GLN A 159 6.00 -6.37 13.88
C GLN A 159 5.91 -4.85 13.64
N PHE A 160 6.09 -4.39 12.40
CA PHE A 160 6.02 -2.96 12.09
C PHE A 160 4.65 -2.35 12.42
N ARG A 161 3.54 -3.02 12.07
CA ARG A 161 2.18 -2.56 12.41
C ARG A 161 1.95 -2.49 13.91
N THR A 162 2.55 -3.40 14.67
CA THR A 162 2.51 -3.36 16.13
C THR A 162 3.27 -2.17 16.70
N LEU A 163 4.43 -1.84 16.13
CA LEU A 163 5.17 -0.63 16.49
C LEU A 163 4.37 0.64 16.18
N GLN A 164 3.67 0.70 15.04
CA GLN A 164 2.76 1.81 14.75
C GLN A 164 1.65 1.93 15.79
N THR A 165 1.05 0.80 16.20
CA THR A 165 0.03 0.78 17.26
C THR A 165 0.62 1.29 18.59
N LEU A 166 1.81 0.84 18.98
CA LEU A 166 2.51 1.33 20.18
C LEU A 166 2.78 2.85 20.09
N ARG A 167 3.25 3.36 18.95
CA ARG A 167 3.46 4.81 18.72
C ARG A 167 2.16 5.59 18.83
N ARG A 168 1.06 5.13 18.22
CA ARG A 168 -0.28 5.77 18.33
C ARG A 168 -0.78 5.82 19.77
N ARG A 169 -0.46 4.79 20.55
CA ARG A 169 -0.79 4.70 21.99
C ARG A 169 0.13 5.55 22.87
N GLY A 170 1.14 6.20 22.30
CA GLY A 170 2.06 7.10 22.99
C GLY A 170 3.20 6.39 23.71
N VAL A 171 3.44 5.11 23.43
CA VAL A 171 4.57 4.37 23.98
C VAL A 171 5.87 4.92 23.41
N GLN A 172 6.89 5.03 24.27
CA GLN A 172 8.23 5.52 23.93
C GLN A 172 9.28 4.50 24.34
N GLY A 173 10.45 4.59 23.70
CA GLY A 173 11.60 3.76 24.00
C GLY A 173 12.00 2.86 22.84
N ALA A 174 13.01 2.03 23.10
CA ALA A 174 13.59 1.16 22.08
C ALA A 174 13.16 -0.30 22.27
N VAL A 175 12.97 -1.00 21.16
CA VAL A 175 12.75 -2.45 21.13
C VAL A 175 13.78 -3.14 20.24
N GLU A 176 14.18 -4.34 20.64
CA GLU A 176 15.07 -5.19 19.85
C GLU A 176 14.25 -6.14 18.97
N LEU A 177 14.44 -6.05 17.65
CA LEU A 177 13.73 -6.86 16.67
C LEU A 177 14.70 -7.73 15.89
N LYS A 178 14.19 -8.86 15.40
CA LYS A 178 14.92 -9.72 14.47
C LYS A 178 14.44 -9.51 13.04
N ARG A 179 15.32 -9.06 12.15
CA ARG A 179 15.08 -8.92 10.71
C ARG A 179 15.92 -9.94 9.96
N GLY A 180 15.32 -11.10 9.67
CA GLY A 180 16.08 -12.23 9.12
C GLY A 180 17.17 -12.72 10.09
N SER A 181 18.44 -12.55 9.73
CA SER A 181 19.60 -12.85 10.59
C SER A 181 20.10 -11.66 11.41
N GLU A 182 19.61 -10.46 11.13
CA GLU A 182 20.03 -9.22 11.78
C GLU A 182 19.21 -8.96 13.05
N ASN A 183 19.87 -8.42 14.08
CA ASN A 183 19.21 -7.84 15.25
C ASN A 183 19.24 -6.32 15.09
N VAL A 184 18.07 -5.69 15.11
CA VAL A 184 17.90 -4.25 14.92
C VAL A 184 17.29 -3.62 16.16
N VAL A 185 17.64 -2.37 16.43
CA VAL A 185 17.04 -1.58 17.51
C VAL A 185 16.15 -0.51 16.89
N VAL A 186 14.89 -0.46 17.30
CA VAL A 186 13.91 0.50 16.78
C VAL A 186 13.37 1.36 17.92
N GLU A 187 13.44 2.68 17.75
CA GLU A 187 12.78 3.66 18.61
C GLU A 187 11.30 3.77 18.23
N ILE A 188 10.40 3.43 19.14
CA ILE A 188 8.95 3.36 18.90
C ILE A 188 8.41 4.72 18.42
N GLU A 189 8.87 5.80 19.06
CA GLU A 189 8.43 7.16 18.76
C GLU A 189 8.80 7.66 17.35
N GLN A 190 9.78 7.02 16.69
CA GLN A 190 10.24 7.38 15.34
C GLN A 190 9.55 6.56 14.23
N VAL A 191 8.74 5.55 14.59
CA VAL A 191 8.16 4.62 13.62
C VAL A 191 7.11 5.32 12.75
N PRO A 192 7.28 5.47 11.43
CA PRO A 192 6.34 6.18 10.55
C PRO A 192 4.90 5.69 10.73
N LEU A 193 3.92 6.59 10.90
CA LEU A 193 2.50 6.24 11.02
C LEU A 193 1.80 6.23 9.67
N GLN A 194 2.26 7.07 8.75
CA GLN A 194 1.76 7.21 7.38
C GLN A 194 2.93 7.17 6.38
N ASN A 195 2.64 7.04 5.09
CA ASN A 195 3.67 6.96 4.05
C ASN A 195 4.54 8.22 4.01
N ASP A 196 3.94 9.39 4.24
CA ASP A 196 4.63 10.68 4.22
C ASP A 196 5.54 10.91 5.44
N ASP A 197 5.42 10.07 6.48
CA ASP A 197 6.32 10.09 7.64
C ASP A 197 7.66 9.40 7.34
N PHE A 198 7.77 8.65 6.25
CA PHE A 198 9.06 8.07 5.85
C PHE A 198 10.00 9.16 5.31
N PRO A 199 11.33 8.98 5.45
CA PRO A 199 12.29 9.88 4.84
C PRO A 199 12.10 9.98 3.31
N PRO A 200 12.38 11.14 2.69
CA PRO A 200 12.11 11.40 1.28
C PRO A 200 12.79 10.42 0.33
N GLN A 201 13.93 9.83 0.72
CA GLN A 201 14.66 8.81 -0.04
C GLN A 201 13.77 7.59 -0.38
N VAL A 202 12.79 7.29 0.49
CA VAL A 202 11.84 6.21 0.26
C VAL A 202 10.91 6.52 -0.90
N ALA A 203 10.40 7.76 -0.99
CA ALA A 203 9.58 8.23 -2.09
C ALA A 203 10.38 8.37 -3.39
N GLN A 204 11.65 8.81 -3.29
CA GLN A 204 12.55 8.98 -4.43
C GLN A 204 12.84 7.69 -5.22
N VAL A 205 12.73 6.52 -4.60
CA VAL A 205 12.78 5.23 -5.32
C VAL A 205 11.54 5.06 -6.20
N LEU A 206 10.36 5.38 -5.68
CA LEU A 206 9.11 5.32 -6.46
C LEU A 206 9.06 6.36 -7.57
N GLU A 207 9.56 7.57 -7.32
CA GLU A 207 9.67 8.62 -8.35
C GLU A 207 10.50 8.13 -9.55
N ARG A 208 11.63 7.47 -9.31
CA ARG A 208 12.47 6.87 -10.36
C ARG A 208 11.75 5.74 -11.10
N VAL A 209 10.91 4.96 -10.43
CA VAL A 209 10.07 3.96 -11.11
C VAL A 209 9.03 4.66 -11.98
N ALA A 210 8.35 5.69 -11.45
CA ALA A 210 7.36 6.48 -12.17
C ALA A 210 7.95 7.11 -13.45
N GLU A 211 9.16 7.68 -13.39
CA GLU A 211 9.86 8.25 -14.55
C GLU A 211 9.99 7.27 -15.72
N GLN A 212 10.11 5.97 -15.44
CA GLN A 212 10.23 4.94 -16.47
C GLN A 212 8.88 4.34 -16.88
N THR A 213 7.89 4.29 -15.98
CA THR A 213 6.69 3.45 -16.17
C THR A 213 5.37 4.22 -16.19
N GLU A 214 5.26 5.40 -15.58
CA GLU A 214 3.97 6.06 -15.30
C GLU A 214 3.13 6.34 -16.57
N THR A 215 3.79 6.64 -17.67
CA THR A 215 3.12 6.98 -18.94
C THR A 215 2.82 5.77 -19.84
N HIS A 216 3.51 4.65 -19.65
CA HIS A 216 3.45 3.50 -20.56
C HIS A 216 2.95 2.22 -19.88
N GLU A 217 3.13 2.10 -18.56
CA GLU A 217 2.84 0.91 -17.74
C GLU A 217 2.25 1.30 -16.36
N PRO A 218 1.08 1.96 -16.30
CA PRO A 218 0.49 2.46 -15.05
C PRO A 218 0.16 1.34 -14.04
N THR A 219 -0.17 0.13 -14.51
CA THR A 219 -0.40 -1.04 -13.64
C THR A 219 0.87 -1.44 -12.90
N LEU A 220 2.02 -1.45 -13.58
CA LEU A 220 3.31 -1.75 -12.96
C LEU A 220 3.58 -0.77 -11.83
N TYR A 221 3.40 0.52 -12.08
CA TYR A 221 3.65 1.55 -11.08
C TYR A 221 2.81 1.35 -9.81
N TYR A 222 1.51 1.06 -9.93
CA TYR A 222 0.66 0.76 -8.79
C TYR A 222 1.16 -0.43 -7.95
N PHE A 223 1.50 -1.54 -8.62
CA PHE A 223 2.07 -2.70 -7.91
C PHE A 223 3.44 -2.39 -7.28
N ALA A 224 4.25 -1.53 -7.91
CA ALA A 224 5.51 -1.08 -7.35
C ALA A 224 5.29 -0.26 -6.07
N GLN A 225 4.29 0.64 -6.04
CA GLN A 225 3.95 1.41 -4.84
C GLN A 225 3.56 0.49 -3.66
N GLU A 226 2.66 -0.45 -3.90
CA GLU A 226 2.21 -1.40 -2.87
C GLU A 226 3.33 -2.30 -2.37
N LEU A 227 4.08 -2.93 -3.30
CA LEU A 227 5.18 -3.81 -2.96
C LEU A 227 6.28 -3.06 -2.19
N TRP A 228 6.61 -1.84 -2.63
CA TRP A 228 7.62 -1.01 -1.99
C TRP A 228 7.21 -0.60 -0.58
N GLY A 229 5.97 -0.12 -0.39
CA GLY A 229 5.48 0.27 0.93
C GLY A 229 5.58 -0.88 1.93
N GLN A 230 5.11 -2.07 1.55
CA GLN A 230 5.18 -3.25 2.42
C GLN A 230 6.62 -3.73 2.64
N PHE A 231 7.47 -3.67 1.60
CA PHE A 231 8.87 -4.01 1.70
C PHE A 231 9.59 -3.11 2.70
N MET A 232 9.39 -1.79 2.60
CA MET A 232 9.98 -0.79 3.51
C MET A 232 9.58 -1.01 4.96
N MET A 233 8.31 -1.38 5.22
CA MET A 233 7.87 -1.79 6.56
C MET A 233 8.60 -3.05 7.04
N SER A 234 8.81 -4.02 6.15
CA SER A 234 9.43 -5.30 6.49
C SER A 234 10.92 -5.17 6.86
N ILE A 235 11.64 -4.23 6.22
CA ILE A 235 13.06 -4.01 6.44
C ILE A 235 13.34 -2.85 7.40
N TYR A 236 12.32 -2.19 7.95
CA TYR A 236 12.49 -1.01 8.80
C TYR A 236 13.48 -1.27 9.95
N GLY A 237 14.47 -0.38 10.07
CA GLY A 237 15.57 -0.45 11.05
C GLY A 237 16.76 -1.33 10.66
N SER A 238 16.71 -2.05 9.53
CA SER A 238 17.83 -2.87 9.04
C SER A 238 18.93 -2.06 8.35
N GLU A 239 20.09 -2.69 8.14
CA GLU A 239 21.16 -2.15 7.29
C GLU A 239 20.67 -1.77 5.88
N ALA A 240 19.78 -2.57 5.28
CA ALA A 240 19.23 -2.28 3.95
C ALA A 240 18.34 -1.03 3.97
N TYR A 241 17.55 -0.85 5.03
CA TYR A 241 16.75 0.36 5.23
C TYR A 241 17.64 1.60 5.33
N TYR A 242 18.68 1.57 6.19
CA TYR A 242 19.59 2.69 6.33
C TYR A 242 20.44 2.97 5.09
N SER A 243 20.77 1.94 4.32
CA SER A 243 21.46 2.08 3.04
C SER A 243 20.63 2.92 2.05
N ILE A 244 19.31 2.69 1.96
CA ILE A 244 18.40 3.51 1.15
C ILE A 244 18.39 4.97 1.64
N LEU A 245 18.41 5.17 2.97
CA LEU A 245 18.37 6.50 3.57
C LEU A 245 19.63 7.34 3.32
N THR A 246 20.74 6.73 2.88
CA THR A 246 21.93 7.50 2.46
C THR A 246 21.60 8.47 1.31
N GLY A 247 20.62 8.13 0.47
CA GLY A 247 20.19 8.94 -0.67
C GLY A 247 21.23 9.03 -1.78
N GLU A 248 22.23 8.15 -1.79
CA GLU A 248 23.17 8.08 -2.91
C GLU A 248 22.42 7.67 -4.18
N ASP A 249 22.53 8.47 -5.25
CA ASP A 249 21.76 8.25 -6.49
C ASP A 249 21.90 6.82 -7.01
N GLY A 250 23.12 6.28 -7.01
CA GLY A 250 23.37 4.92 -7.46
C GLY A 250 22.72 3.83 -6.60
N VAL A 251 22.48 4.09 -5.30
CA VAL A 251 21.72 3.19 -4.42
C VAL A 251 20.23 3.29 -4.73
N LEU A 252 19.72 4.52 -4.92
CA LEU A 252 18.30 4.75 -5.24
C LEU A 252 17.93 4.15 -6.62
N ASP A 253 18.76 4.37 -7.63
CA ASP A 253 18.58 3.80 -8.98
C ASP A 253 18.59 2.27 -8.97
N LEU A 254 19.45 1.70 -8.13
CA LEU A 254 19.56 0.25 -7.95
C LEU A 254 18.28 -0.33 -7.34
N TRP A 255 17.75 0.27 -6.28
CA TRP A 255 16.50 -0.19 -5.67
C TRP A 255 15.30 0.03 -6.59
N ALA A 256 15.26 1.16 -7.31
CA ALA A 256 14.21 1.44 -8.29
C ALA A 256 14.21 0.42 -9.44
N GLY A 257 15.38 0.11 -10.00
CA GLY A 257 15.53 -0.91 -11.02
C GLY A 257 15.19 -2.31 -10.52
N ALA A 258 15.60 -2.66 -9.30
CA ALA A 258 15.28 -3.96 -8.72
C ALA A 258 13.76 -4.11 -8.49
N LEU A 259 13.10 -3.05 -8.00
CA LEU A 259 11.66 -2.99 -7.80
C LEU A 259 10.91 -3.13 -9.14
N HIS A 260 11.30 -2.34 -10.14
CA HIS A 260 10.76 -2.47 -11.50
C HIS A 260 10.89 -3.90 -11.99
N GLN A 261 12.10 -4.49 -11.93
CA GLN A 261 12.35 -5.85 -12.40
C GLN A 261 11.45 -6.88 -11.71
N THR A 262 11.33 -6.82 -10.38
CA THR A 262 10.49 -7.73 -9.59
C THR A 262 9.01 -7.61 -9.97
N VAL A 263 8.50 -6.40 -10.16
CA VAL A 263 7.09 -6.18 -10.51
C VAL A 263 6.81 -6.59 -11.96
N SER A 264 7.68 -6.21 -12.91
CA SER A 264 7.54 -6.61 -14.32
C SER A 264 7.52 -8.12 -14.49
N GLU A 265 8.39 -8.85 -13.79
CA GLU A 265 8.36 -10.32 -13.78
C GLU A 265 7.13 -10.90 -13.09
N THR A 266 6.53 -10.16 -12.16
CA THR A 266 5.29 -10.56 -11.49
C THR A 266 4.09 -10.44 -12.40
N LEU A 267 4.04 -9.40 -13.21
CA LEU A 267 2.95 -9.15 -14.14
C LEU A 267 3.09 -9.94 -15.45
N ASN A 268 4.30 -9.99 -16.00
CA ASN A 268 4.54 -10.48 -17.36
C ASN A 268 5.15 -11.89 -17.40
N GLY A 269 5.65 -12.40 -16.27
CA GLY A 269 6.27 -13.73 -16.16
C GLY A 269 7.65 -13.85 -16.83
N THR A 270 8.20 -12.76 -17.37
CA THR A 270 9.50 -12.74 -18.06
C THR A 270 10.47 -11.77 -17.38
N ARG A 271 11.72 -12.22 -17.22
CA ARG A 271 12.85 -11.41 -16.72
C ARG A 271 13.58 -10.77 -17.90
N ASN A 272 13.77 -9.45 -17.86
CA ASN A 272 14.61 -8.71 -18.81
C ASN A 272 15.59 -7.78 -18.07
N GLU A 273 16.50 -8.39 -17.32
CA GLU A 273 17.48 -7.68 -16.49
C GLU A 273 18.33 -6.68 -17.28
N GLU A 274 18.76 -7.02 -18.50
CA GLU A 274 19.67 -6.16 -19.27
C GLU A 274 18.98 -4.85 -19.67
N GLU A 275 17.72 -4.93 -20.07
CA GLU A 275 16.91 -3.75 -20.39
C GLU A 275 16.69 -2.89 -19.13
N THR A 276 16.25 -3.49 -18.03
CA THR A 276 15.99 -2.75 -16.79
C THR A 276 17.28 -2.12 -16.24
N ARG A 277 18.41 -2.84 -16.20
CA ARG A 277 19.70 -2.24 -15.78
C ARG A 277 20.09 -1.05 -16.65
N THR A 278 19.83 -1.12 -17.94
CA THR A 278 20.13 -0.01 -18.88
C THR A 278 19.24 1.21 -18.60
N MET A 279 17.95 1.01 -18.33
CA MET A 279 17.01 2.10 -17.99
C MET A 279 17.44 2.89 -16.76
N TYR A 280 17.92 2.20 -15.72
CA TYR A 280 18.34 2.82 -14.45
C TYR A 280 19.84 3.14 -14.38
N GLY A 281 20.58 3.09 -15.49
CA GLY A 281 22.00 3.44 -15.51
C GLY A 281 22.91 2.51 -14.68
N ILE A 282 22.48 1.27 -14.44
CA ILE A 282 23.17 0.31 -13.57
C ILE A 282 24.38 -0.27 -14.31
N THR A 283 25.55 0.23 -13.94
CA THR A 283 26.84 -0.19 -14.53
C THR A 283 27.26 -1.59 -14.05
N GLU A 284 28.27 -2.18 -14.70
CA GLU A 284 28.77 -3.52 -14.34
C GLU A 284 29.30 -3.58 -12.89
N SER A 285 29.88 -2.48 -12.38
CA SER A 285 30.30 -2.39 -10.97
C SER A 285 29.15 -2.44 -9.97
N MET A 286 27.93 -2.12 -10.40
CA MET A 286 26.72 -2.08 -9.56
C MET A 286 25.89 -3.36 -9.68
N ARG A 287 26.29 -4.29 -10.55
CA ARG A 287 25.54 -5.51 -10.84
C ARG A 287 25.33 -6.41 -9.63
N PHE A 288 26.37 -6.58 -8.81
CA PHE A 288 26.27 -7.43 -7.61
C PHE A 288 25.34 -6.81 -6.55
N PRO A 289 25.50 -5.51 -6.19
CA PRO A 289 24.52 -4.83 -5.34
C PRO A 289 23.08 -4.86 -5.89
N PHE A 290 22.89 -4.70 -7.20
CA PHE A 290 21.57 -4.80 -7.83
C PHE A 290 20.93 -6.18 -7.66
N GLU A 291 21.69 -7.24 -7.95
CA GLU A 291 21.22 -8.61 -7.76
C GLU A 291 20.89 -8.90 -6.29
N GLN A 292 21.62 -8.30 -5.34
CA GLN A 292 21.29 -8.41 -3.92
C GLN A 292 19.93 -7.76 -3.58
N ALA A 293 19.69 -6.52 -4.02
CA ALA A 293 18.41 -5.85 -3.80
C ALA A 293 17.23 -6.59 -4.46
N TYR A 294 17.43 -7.04 -5.69
CA TYR A 294 16.44 -7.85 -6.43
C TYR A 294 16.11 -9.16 -5.70
N ARG A 295 17.11 -9.86 -5.16
CA ARG A 295 16.88 -11.07 -4.34
C ARG A 295 16.10 -10.78 -3.06
N MET A 296 16.37 -9.65 -2.40
CA MET A 296 15.64 -9.24 -1.21
C MET A 296 14.17 -8.99 -1.53
N LEU A 297 13.88 -8.26 -2.61
CA LEU A 297 12.51 -8.00 -3.08
C LEU A 297 11.79 -9.30 -3.50
N ASN A 298 12.45 -10.19 -4.23
CA ASN A 298 11.86 -11.48 -4.61
C ASN A 298 11.60 -12.40 -3.43
N SER A 299 12.54 -12.48 -2.48
CA SER A 299 12.35 -13.25 -1.26
C SER A 299 11.18 -12.71 -0.44
N PHE A 300 10.99 -11.39 -0.42
CA PHE A 300 9.86 -10.75 0.23
C PHE A 300 8.54 -11.03 -0.50
N ALA A 301 8.52 -10.95 -1.83
CA ALA A 301 7.36 -11.26 -2.67
C ALA A 301 6.96 -12.76 -2.69
N GLY A 302 7.63 -13.61 -1.90
CA GLY A 302 7.32 -15.04 -1.79
C GLY A 302 7.77 -15.89 -2.97
N ARG A 303 8.72 -15.40 -3.78
CA ARG A 303 9.26 -16.13 -4.94
C ARG A 303 10.47 -16.98 -4.54
N PRO A 304 10.50 -18.28 -4.89
CA PRO A 304 11.74 -19.06 -4.79
C PRO A 304 12.78 -18.52 -5.78
N LEU A 305 14.04 -18.44 -5.33
CA LEU A 305 15.20 -18.08 -6.15
C LEU A 305 15.47 -19.09 -7.26
#